data_AF-A0A1I6TGE1-F1
#
_entry.id   AF-A0A1I6TGE1-F1
#
_cell.length_a   1.000
_cell.length_b   1.000
_cell.length_c   1.000
_cell.angle_alpha   90.00
_cell.angle_beta   90.00
_cell.angle_gamma   90.00
#
_symmetry.space_group_name_H-M   'P 1'
#
loop_
_entity.id
_entity.type
_entity.pdbx_description
1 polymer ?
#
loop_
_entity_poly.entity_id
_entity_poly.type
_entity_poly.pdbx_seq_one_letter_code
_entity_poly.pdbx_strand_id
1 'polypeptide(L)'
;MPGLFAAIALFIKQLSLLVSYVKNNAFPQPLHEEDELKHLQLMAEGNQVSRNLLIEHNLRLVAHIVNTLCTQPDVNSLREGY
;
A
#
# COMPACT_ATOMS: atom_id res chain seq x y z
N MET A 1 14.04 -38.91 -16.88
CA MET A 1 13.39 -39.03 -15.56
C MET A 1 12.25 -38.01 -15.44
N PRO A 2 11.02 -38.36 -15.83
CA PRO A 2 9.87 -37.44 -15.84
C PRO A 2 9.50 -36.90 -14.45
N GLY A 3 9.85 -37.61 -13.37
CA GLY A 3 9.58 -37.18 -11.99
C GLY A 3 10.33 -35.91 -11.56
N LEU A 4 11.54 -35.66 -12.08
CA LEU A 4 12.30 -34.44 -11.75
C LEU A 4 11.63 -33.20 -12.35
N PHE A 5 11.17 -33.31 -13.60
CA PHE A 5 10.41 -32.24 -14.26
C PHE A 5 9.09 -31.93 -13.53
N ALA A 6 8.37 -32.97 -13.07
CA ALA A 6 7.16 -32.80 -12.30
C ALA A 6 7.42 -32.09 -10.95
N ALA A 7 8.49 -32.45 -10.24
CA ALA A 7 8.88 -31.81 -8.98
C ALA A 7 9.24 -30.33 -9.18
N ILE A 8 9.99 -30.00 -10.23
CA ILE A 8 10.34 -28.61 -10.58
C ILE A 8 9.08 -27.81 -10.95
N ALA A 9 8.17 -28.38 -11.72
CA ALA A 9 6.92 -27.72 -12.09
C ALA A 9 6.03 -27.42 -10.86
N LEU A 10 5.95 -28.36 -9.91
CA LEU A 10 5.24 -28.15 -8.65
C LEU A 10 5.91 -27.08 -7.78
N PHE A 11 7.24 -27.07 -7.72
CA PHE A 11 8.00 -26.06 -6.98
C PHE A 11 7.76 -24.65 -7.54
N ILE A 12 7.81 -24.47 -8.86
CA ILE A 12 7.50 -23.20 -9.52
C ILE A 12 6.06 -22.76 -9.23
N LYS A 13 5.10 -23.70 -9.25
CA LYS A 13 3.69 -23.40 -8.92
C LYS A 13 3.53 -22.88 -7.49
N GLN A 14 4.20 -23.49 -6.52
CA GLN A 14 4.17 -23.04 -5.12
C GLN A 14 4.84 -21.67 -4.93
N LEU A 15 5.95 -21.42 -5.63
CA LEU A 15 6.61 -20.11 -5.66
C LEU A 15 5.69 -19.03 -6.26
N SER A 16 4.99 -19.31 -7.36
CA SER A 16 4.05 -18.37 -7.96
C SER A 16 2.89 -18.02 -7.02
N LEU A 17 2.37 -19.00 -6.27
CA LEU A 17 1.33 -18.75 -5.26
C LEU A 17 1.85 -17.89 -4.11
N LEU A 18 3.06 -18.16 -3.62
CA LEU A 18 3.70 -17.37 -2.58
C LEU A 18 3.96 -15.92 -3.02
N VAL A 19 4.50 -15.74 -4.22
CA VAL A 19 4.75 -14.40 -4.80
C VAL A 19 3.45 -13.64 -5.03
N SER A 20 2.38 -14.30 -5.47
CA SER A 20 1.06 -13.68 -5.61
C SER A 20 0.49 -13.21 -4.28
N TYR A 21 0.63 -14.04 -3.23
CA TYR A 21 0.21 -13.69 -1.88
C TYR A 21 0.97 -12.47 -1.32
N VAL A 22 2.28 -12.44 -1.50
CA VAL A 22 3.13 -11.32 -1.05
C VAL A 22 2.90 -10.04 -1.87
N LYS A 23 2.57 -10.16 -3.15
CA LYS A 23 2.26 -9.00 -4.02
C LYS A 23 0.93 -8.33 -3.69
N ASN A 24 0.08 -8.95 -2.87
CA ASN A 24 -1.15 -8.35 -2.36
C ASN A 24 -0.84 -7.31 -1.26
N ASN A 25 0.03 -6.35 -1.58
CA ASN A 25 0.33 -5.22 -0.71
C ASN A 25 -0.97 -4.44 -0.50
N ALA A 26 -1.44 -4.37 0.74
CA ALA A 26 -2.69 -3.70 1.09
C ALA A 26 -2.72 -2.21 0.72
N PHE A 27 -1.59 -1.62 0.34
CA PHE A 27 -1.48 -0.25 -0.17
C PHE A 27 -0.58 -0.18 -1.41
N PRO A 28 -1.00 0.51 -2.49
CA PRO A 28 -0.14 0.74 -3.66
C PRO A 28 1.07 1.58 -3.30
N GLN A 29 2.20 1.44 -4.01
CA GLN A 29 3.41 2.28 -3.82
C GLN A 29 3.11 3.75 -4.14
N PRO A 30 3.82 4.76 -3.58
CA PRO A 30 3.53 6.16 -3.93
C PRO A 30 3.76 6.41 -5.43
N LEU A 31 3.01 7.36 -6.01
CA LEU A 31 3.25 7.80 -7.39
C LEU A 31 4.60 8.53 -7.49
N HIS A 32 5.16 8.51 -8.70
CA HIS A 32 6.24 9.42 -9.03
C HIS A 32 5.69 10.85 -9.16
N GLU A 33 6.48 11.86 -8.78
CA GLU A 33 6.04 13.27 -8.76
C GLU A 33 5.45 13.76 -10.10
N GLU A 34 6.03 13.33 -11.22
CA GLU A 34 5.56 13.68 -12.57
C GLU A 34 4.16 13.12 -12.88
N ASP A 35 3.93 11.86 -12.49
CA ASP A 35 2.63 11.20 -12.68
C ASP A 35 1.58 11.77 -11.72
N GLU A 36 1.97 12.11 -10.49
CA GLU A 36 1.10 12.76 -9.53
C GLU A 36 0.62 14.13 -10.04
N LEU A 37 1.54 14.96 -10.56
CA LEU A 37 1.21 16.24 -11.19
C LEU A 37 0.22 16.08 -12.34
N LYS A 38 0.42 15.09 -13.21
CA LYS A 38 -0.49 14.77 -14.31
C LYS A 38 -1.87 14.38 -13.80
N HIS A 39 -1.95 13.49 -12.81
CA HIS A 39 -3.22 13.06 -12.25
C HIS A 39 -3.93 14.16 -11.46
N LEU A 40 -3.19 15.10 -10.86
CA LEU A 40 -3.75 16.28 -10.22
C LEU A 40 -4.42 17.23 -11.24
N GLN A 41 -3.80 17.44 -12.40
CA GLN A 41 -4.39 18.22 -13.49
C GLN A 41 -5.68 17.55 -14.00
N LEU A 42 -5.62 16.24 -14.28
CA LEU A 42 -6.79 15.48 -14.72
C LEU A 42 -7.89 15.45 -13.65
N MET A 43 -7.54 15.39 -12.37
CA MET A 43 -8.50 15.50 -11.27
C MET A 43 -9.16 16.88 -11.24
N ALA A 44 -8.42 17.96 -11.50
CA ALA A 44 -8.96 19.32 -11.60
C ALA A 44 -9.96 19.45 -12.77
N GLU A 45 -9.74 18.71 -13.86
CA GLU A 45 -10.67 18.59 -14.99
C GLU A 45 -11.89 17.69 -14.68
N GLY A 46 -11.96 17.07 -13.50
CA GLY A 46 -13.09 16.24 -13.06
C GLY A 46 -12.94 14.74 -13.36
N ASN A 47 -11.75 14.28 -13.74
CA ASN A 47 -11.50 12.86 -14.02
C ASN A 47 -11.55 12.01 -12.72
N GLN A 48 -12.60 11.19 -12.62
CA GLN A 48 -12.84 10.29 -11.48
C GLN A 48 -11.74 9.23 -11.30
N VAL A 49 -11.17 8.72 -12.39
CA VAL A 49 -10.11 7.69 -12.33
C VAL A 49 -8.86 8.28 -11.70
N SER A 50 -8.46 9.49 -12.11
CA SER A 50 -7.29 10.18 -11.54
C SER A 50 -7.51 10.53 -10.08
N ARG A 51 -8.72 10.94 -9.69
CA ARG A 51 -9.09 11.17 -8.28
C ARG A 51 -8.91 9.90 -7.44
N ASN A 52 -9.47 8.78 -7.87
CA ASN A 52 -9.39 7.52 -7.11
C ASN A 52 -7.95 7.05 -6.98
N LEU A 53 -7.18 7.16 -8.05
CA LEU A 53 -5.77 6.77 -8.08
C LEU A 53 -4.96 7.59 -7.06
N LEU A 54 -5.13 8.91 -7.04
CA LEU A 54 -4.49 9.80 -6.05
C LEU A 54 -4.91 9.47 -4.61
N ILE A 55 -6.18 9.14 -4.36
CA ILE A 55 -6.67 8.76 -3.03
C ILE A 55 -5.97 7.47 -2.57
N GLU A 56 -6.03 6.40 -3.36
CA GLU A 56 -5.50 5.08 -2.98
C GLU A 56 -4.00 5.11 -2.67
N HIS A 57 -3.23 5.90 -3.40
CA HIS A 57 -1.78 6.02 -3.21
C HIS A 57 -1.44 6.89 -1.98
N ASN A 58 -2.27 7.89 -1.67
CA ASN A 58 -2.13 8.72 -0.48
C ASN A 58 -2.73 8.10 0.80
N LEU A 59 -3.54 7.03 0.70
CA LEU A 59 -4.06 6.31 1.89
C LEU A 59 -2.95 5.75 2.79
N ARG A 60 -1.77 5.43 2.25
CA ARG A 60 -0.61 5.03 3.07
C ARG A 60 -0.22 6.13 4.06
N LEU A 61 -0.27 7.39 3.64
CA LEU A 61 0.02 8.53 4.53
C LEU A 61 -0.99 8.61 5.66
N VAL A 62 -2.28 8.39 5.35
CA VAL A 62 -3.35 8.37 6.36
C VAL A 62 -3.11 7.27 7.39
N ALA A 63 -2.78 6.05 6.94
CA ALA A 63 -2.46 4.94 7.83
C ALA A 63 -1.27 5.25 8.76
N HIS A 64 -0.24 5.93 8.23
CA HIS A 64 0.91 6.35 9.02
C HIS A 64 0.52 7.42 10.07
N ILE A 65 -0.28 8.43 9.69
CA ILE A 65 -0.76 9.48 10.60
C ILE A 65 -1.58 8.87 11.74
N VAL A 66 -2.53 7.97 11.43
CA VAL A 66 -3.35 7.30 12.45
C VAL A 66 -2.48 6.48 13.39
N ASN A 67 -1.51 5.74 12.86
CA ASN A 67 -0.57 4.99 13.70
C ASN A 67 0.20 5.95 14.63
N THR A 68 0.70 7.06 14.12
CA THR A 68 1.42 8.04 14.93
C THR A 68 0.51 8.67 16.00
N LEU A 69 -0.74 9.01 15.68
CA LEU A 69 -1.69 9.59 16.64
C LEU A 69 -2.13 8.58 17.72
N CYS A 70 -2.38 7.33 17.35
CA CYS A 70 -2.78 6.28 18.29
C CYS A 70 -1.61 5.72 19.11
N THR A 71 -0.37 5.88 18.65
CA THR A 71 0.84 5.42 19.35
C THR A 71 1.48 6.52 20.21
N GLN A 72 0.99 7.76 20.15
CA GLN A 72 1.41 8.80 21.09
C GLN A 72 1.00 8.38 22.51
N PRO A 73 1.95 8.27 23.46
CA PRO A 73 1.59 7.97 24.84
C PRO A 73 0.66 9.08 25.34
N ASP A 74 -0.41 8.67 26.01
CA ASP A 74 -1.45 9.53 26.54
C ASP A 74 -0.87 10.75 27.27
N VAL A 75 -0.84 11.90 26.58
CA VAL A 75 -0.39 13.18 27.14
C VAL A 75 -1.32 13.69 28.26
N ASN A 76 -2.48 13.06 28.48
CA ASN A 76 -3.35 13.38 29.63
C ASN A 76 -2.88 12.70 30.92
N SER A 77 -2.09 11.62 30.84
CA SER A 77 -1.45 11.03 32.03
C SER A 77 -0.41 11.95 32.69
N LEU A 78 0.06 12.98 31.98
CA LEU A 78 0.96 14.02 32.50
C LEU A 78 0.22 15.26 33.02
N ARG A 79 -1.12 15.34 32.88
CA ARG A 79 -1.93 16.47 33.38
C ARG A 79 -2.70 16.16 34.67
N GLU A 80 -2.81 14.90 35.10
CA GLU A 80 -3.46 14.53 36.37
C GLU A 80 -2.51 14.56 37.60
N GLY A 81 -1.32 15.13 37.44
CA GLY A 81 -0.29 15.21 38.49
C GLY A 81 -0.12 16.57 39.19
N TYR A 82 -1.13 17.46 39.15
CA TYR A 82 -1.15 18.73 39.89
C TYR A 82 -2.55 19.05 40.42
#